data_AF-A0A842I0P4-F1
#
_entry.id   AF-A0A842I0P4-F1
#
_cell.length_a   1.000
_cell.length_b   1.000
_cell.length_c   1.000
_cell.angle_alpha   90.00
_cell.angle_beta   90.00
_cell.angle_gamma   90.00
#
_symmetry.space_group_name_H-M   'P 1'
#
loop_
_entity.id
_entity.type
_entity.pdbx_description
1 polymer ?
#
loop_
_entity_poly.entity_id
_entity_poly.type
_entity_poly.pdbx_seq_one_letter_code
_entity_poly.pdbx_strand_id
1 'polypeptide(L)' 'MKKARREGYIGGGVFLAIGPIAGLAAGTVLGQPSAGLVAGIAAGIALMAGFYFFSR' A
#
# COMPACT_ATOMS: atom_id res chain seq x y z
N MET A 1 -20.74 7.90 18.32
CA MET A 1 -19.41 8.20 17.71
C MET A 1 -18.80 6.97 17.02
N LYS A 2 -19.43 6.39 15.97
CA LYS A 2 -18.93 5.16 15.29
C LYS A 2 -18.42 5.37 13.85
N LYS A 3 -18.52 6.57 13.27
CA LYS A 3 -18.16 6.83 11.86
C LYS A 3 -16.63 6.98 11.62
N ALA A 4 -15.91 7.67 12.50
CA ALA A 4 -14.49 7.99 12.30
C ALA A 4 -13.53 6.77 12.27
N ARG A 5 -13.90 5.62 12.84
CA ARG A 5 -13.03 4.42 12.84
C ARG A 5 -13.00 3.69 11.50
N ARG A 6 -14.03 3.85 10.66
CA ARG A 6 -14.12 3.14 9.36
C ARG A 6 -13.32 3.84 8.26
N GLU A 7 -13.28 5.17 8.25
CA GLU A 7 -12.60 5.94 7.20
C GLU A 7 -11.07 5.77 7.26
N GLY A 8 -10.46 5.78 8.44
CA GLY A 8 -9.02 5.51 8.59
C GLY A 8 -8.62 4.08 8.19
N TYR A 9 -9.52 3.10 8.39
CA TYR A 9 -9.30 1.70 8.02
C TYR A 9 -9.40 1.48 6.49
N ILE A 10 -10.30 2.20 5.84
CA ILE A 10 -10.50 2.14 4.38
C ILE A 10 -9.37 2.88 3.65
N GLY A 11 -8.93 4.05 4.15
CA GLY A 11 -7.87 4.83 3.52
C GLY A 11 -6.51 4.13 3.54
N GLY A 12 -6.08 3.60 4.69
CA GLY A 12 -4.80 2.90 4.81
C GLY A 12 -4.76 1.54 4.11
N GLY A 13 -5.87 0.80 4.15
CA GLY A 13 -5.96 -0.55 3.58
C GLY A 13 -5.86 -0.59 2.06
N VAL A 14 -6.30 0.46 1.36
CA VAL A 14 -6.22 0.56 -0.11
C VAL A 14 -4.78 0.59 -0.60
N PHE A 15 -3.87 1.28 0.10
CA PHE A 15 -2.45 1.31 -0.27
C PHE A 15 -1.79 -0.06 -0.12
N LEU A 16 -2.19 -0.82 0.89
CA LEU A 16 -1.70 -2.18 1.12
C LEU A 16 -2.24 -3.19 0.10
N ALA A 17 -3.43 -2.95 -0.46
CA ALA A 17 -4.03 -3.80 -1.49
C ALA A 17 -3.48 -3.50 -2.89
N ILE A 18 -3.31 -2.22 -3.24
CA ILE A 18 -2.87 -1.81 -4.58
C ILE A 18 -1.34 -1.89 -4.72
N GLY A 19 -0.58 -1.59 -3.65
CA GLY A 19 0.88 -1.60 -3.66
C GLY A 19 1.50 -2.90 -4.22
N PRO A 20 1.13 -4.08 -3.71
CA PRO A 20 1.65 -5.36 -4.20
C PRO A 20 1.30 -5.61 -5.68
N ILE A 21 0.09 -5.26 -6.11
CA ILE A 21 -0.38 -5.45 -7.49
C ILE A 21 0.38 -4.53 -8.44
N ALA A 22 0.50 -3.25 -8.10
CA ALA A 22 1.24 -2.27 -8.89
C ALA A 22 2.74 -2.61 -8.94
N GLY A 23 3.32 -3.04 -7.82
CA GLY A 23 4.72 -3.46 -7.76
C GLY A 23 5.00 -4.73 -8.57
N LEU A 24 4.11 -5.73 -8.50
CA LEU A 24 4.22 -6.93 -9.33
C LEU A 24 4.12 -6.57 -10.83
N ALA A 25 3.18 -5.70 -11.20
CA ALA A 25 3.02 -5.23 -12.58
C ALA A 25 4.26 -4.47 -13.07
N ALA A 26 4.82 -3.57 -12.26
CA ALA A 26 6.05 -2.87 -12.60
C ALA A 26 7.25 -3.84 -12.67
N GLY A 27 7.37 -4.77 -11.72
CA GLY A 27 8.44 -5.77 -11.70
C GLY A 27 8.39 -6.72 -12.88
N THR A 28 7.19 -7.16 -13.29
CA THR A 28 7.02 -8.00 -14.49
C THR A 28 7.47 -7.29 -15.76
N VAL A 29 7.13 -6.00 -15.93
CA VAL A 29 7.61 -5.18 -17.06
C VAL A 29 9.13 -5.04 -17.06
N LEU A 30 9.75 -4.96 -15.88
CA LEU A 30 11.20 -4.85 -15.72
C LEU A 30 11.94 -6.21 -15.72
N GLY A 31 11.22 -7.32 -15.92
CA GLY A 31 11.80 -8.67 -15.90
C GLY A 31 12.18 -9.20 -14.51
N GLN A 32 11.80 -8.48 -13.45
CA GLN A 32 12.06 -8.83 -12.04
C GLN A 32 10.76 -8.84 -11.22
N PRO A 33 9.84 -9.80 -11.46
CA PRO A 33 8.52 -9.83 -10.84
C PRO A 33 8.56 -9.96 -9.32
N SER A 34 9.46 -10.77 -8.76
CA SER A 34 9.60 -10.97 -7.32
C SER A 34 10.12 -9.72 -6.62
N ALA A 35 11.13 -9.05 -7.18
CA ALA A 35 11.64 -7.79 -6.65
C ALA A 35 10.59 -6.68 -6.72
N GLY A 36 9.82 -6.60 -7.81
CA GLY A 36 8.72 -5.66 -7.94
C GLY A 36 7.59 -5.92 -6.94
N LEU A 37 7.21 -7.17 -6.71
CA LEU A 37 6.21 -7.52 -5.67
C LEU A 37 6.67 -7.06 -4.28
N VAL A 38 7.93 -7.37 -3.92
CA VAL A 38 8.49 -6.98 -2.62
C VAL A 38 8.54 -5.45 -2.48
N ALA A 39 8.99 -4.75 -3.53
CA ALA A 39 9.01 -3.29 -3.56
C ALA A 39 7.59 -2.69 -3.46
N GLY A 40 6.61 -3.30 -4.12
CA GLY A 40 5.20 -2.89 -4.06
C GLY A 40 4.58 -3.06 -2.69
N ILE A 41 4.86 -4.19 -2.02
CA ILE A 41 4.44 -4.42 -0.63
C ILE A 41 5.09 -3.38 0.29
N ALA A 42 6.40 -3.17 0.18
CA ALA A 42 7.13 -2.21 1.00
C ALA A 42 6.60 -0.78 0.80
N ALA A 43 6.34 -0.38 -0.44
CA ALA A 43 5.75 0.92 -0.77
C ALA A 43 4.32 1.06 -0.20
N GLY A 44 3.48 0.02 -0.33
CA GLY A 44 2.13 0.03 0.24
C GLY A 44 2.12 0.18 1.76
N ILE A 45 3.02 -0.51 2.46
CA ILE A 45 3.21 -0.39 3.90
C ILE A 45 3.72 1.02 4.27
N ALA A 46 4.71 1.55 3.55
CA ALA A 46 5.27 2.87 3.81
C ALA A 46 4.22 3.98 3.62
N LEU A 47 3.39 3.89 2.57
CA LEU A 47 2.31 4.83 2.30
C LEU A 47 1.20 4.73 3.36
N MET A 48 0.82 3.52 3.77
CA MET A 48 -0.14 3.32 4.86
C MET A 48 0.40 3.90 6.18
N ALA A 49 1.66 3.62 6.52
CA ALA A 49 2.31 4.12 7.73
C ALA A 49 2.42 5.66 7.69
N GLY A 50 2.85 6.22 6.56
CA GLY A 50 2.92 7.67 6.35
C GLY A 50 1.56 8.34 6.47
N PHE A 51 0.51 7.75 5.88
CA PHE A 51 -0.85 8.24 6.00
C PHE A 51 -1.34 8.22 7.45
N TYR A 52 -1.03 7.15 8.20
CA TYR A 52 -1.38 7.04 9.61
C TYR A 52 -0.65 8.07 10.49
N PHE A 53 0.65 8.31 10.23
CA PHE A 53 1.43 9.33 10.96
C PHE A 53 0.98 10.75 10.63
N PHE A 54 0.65 11.05 9.37
CA PHE A 54 0.18 12.37 8.95
C PHE A 54 -1.27 12.65 9.35
N SER A 55 -2.08 11.61 9.51
CA SER A 55 -3.50 11.71 9.92
C SER A 55 -3.70 11.62 11.44
N ARG A 56 -2.63 11.67 12.24
CA ARG A 56 -2.66 11.66 13.71
C ARG A 56 -2.57 13.08 14.26
#